data_AF-A0A7J9C5L4-F1
#
_entry.id   AF-A0A7J9C5L4-F1
#
_cell.length_a   1.000
_cell.length_b   1.000
_cell.length_c   1.000
_cell.angle_alpha   90.00
_cell.angle_beta   90.00
_cell.angle_gamma   90.00
#
_symmetry.space_group_name_H-M   'P 1'
#
loop_
_entity.id
_entity.type
_entity.pdbx_description
1 polymer ?
#
loop_
_entity_poly.entity_id
_entity_poly.type
_entity_poly.pdbx_seq_one_letter_code
_entity_poly.pdbx_strand_id
1 'polypeptide(L)' 'MKPYSGVVKAWIRFPGLSNFLYKRRILEEIGGTIGKVTKLGFNTDSGTRGKFARLPVYVDLDKPLIS' A
#
# COMPACT_ATOMS: atom_id res chain seq x y z
N MET A 1 0.64 14.93 25.97
CA MET A 1 -0.06 13.70 25.53
C MET A 1 -0.11 13.70 24.00
N LYS A 2 0.29 12.61 23.34
CA LYS A 2 0.00 12.43 21.90
C LYS A 2 -1.48 12.02 21.79
N PRO A 3 -2.36 12.80 21.13
CA PRO A 3 -3.79 12.51 21.07
C PRO A 3 -4.13 11.34 20.15
N TYR A 4 -3.18 10.86 19.35
CA TYR A 4 -3.36 9.78 18.37
C TYR A 4 -2.24 8.75 18.48
N SER A 5 -2.58 7.49 18.16
CA SER A 5 -1.59 6.43 17.92
C SER A 5 -0.63 6.88 16.82
N GLY A 6 0.68 6.59 16.96
CA GLY A 6 1.66 6.76 15.89
C GLY A 6 1.34 5.88 14.67
N VAL A 7 0.51 4.84 14.84
CA VAL A 7 0.11 3.96 13.74
C VAL A 7 -1.11 4.53 13.00
N VAL A 8 -0.94 4.81 11.71
CA VAL A 8 -1.98 5.32 10.81
C VAL A 8 -2.23 4.36 9.65
N LYS A 9 -3.45 4.37 9.11
CA LYS A 9 -3.79 3.68 7.85
C LYS A 9 -3.61 4.65 6.69
N ALA A 10 -2.64 4.39 5.82
CA ALA A 10 -2.36 5.19 4.64
C ALA A 10 -2.72 4.43 3.35
N TRP A 11 -3.03 5.18 2.29
CA TRP A 11 -3.27 4.65 0.95
C TRP A 11 -2.09 5.02 0.05
N ILE A 12 -1.32 4.02 -0.39
CA ILE A 12 -0.23 4.23 -1.35
C ILE A 12 -0.79 4.12 -2.76
N ARG A 13 -0.43 5.08 -3.62
CA ARG A 13 -0.79 5.11 -5.03
C ARG A 13 0.45 4.82 -5.87
N PHE A 14 0.35 3.88 -6.80
CA PHE A 14 1.42 3.57 -7.77
C PHE A 14 1.05 4.11 -9.16
N PRO A 15 1.49 5.34 -9.54
CA PRO A 15 1.28 5.86 -10.89
C PRO A 15 2.20 5.14 -11.89
N GLY A 16 1.70 4.84 -13.09
CA GLY A 16 2.52 4.31 -14.19
C GLY A 16 3.06 2.89 -13.97
N LEU A 17 2.54 2.17 -12.96
CA LEU A 17 2.93 0.78 -12.71
C LEU A 17 2.57 -0.08 -13.95
N SER A 18 3.48 -0.95 -14.38
CA SER A 18 3.17 -1.85 -15.50
C SER A 18 2.17 -2.93 -15.08
N ASN A 19 1.29 -3.36 -15.99
CA ASN A 19 0.22 -4.33 -15.70
C ASN A 19 0.74 -5.62 -15.03
N PHE A 20 1.95 -6.09 -15.37
CA PHE A 20 2.51 -7.30 -14.77
C PHE A 20 2.84 -7.15 -13.27
N LEU A 21 3.02 -5.92 -12.78
CA LEU A 21 3.30 -5.58 -11.38
C LEU A 21 2.02 -5.41 -10.55
N TYR A 22 0.83 -5.43 -11.17
CA TYR A 22 -0.46 -5.40 -10.46
C TYR A 22 -0.84 -6.75 -9.83
N LYS A 23 -0.01 -7.78 -9.99
CA LYS A 23 -0.23 -9.07 -9.32
C LYS A 23 -0.27 -8.82 -7.81
N ARG A 24 -1.33 -9.28 -7.15
CA ARG A 24 -1.55 -9.12 -5.70
C ARG A 24 -0.28 -9.39 -4.89
N ARG A 25 0.40 -10.51 -5.17
CA ARG A 25 1.64 -10.90 -4.48
C ARG A 25 2.74 -9.83 -4.61
N ILE A 26 2.93 -9.24 -5.79
CA ILE A 26 3.94 -8.18 -6.00
C ILE A 26 3.57 -6.93 -5.20
N LEU A 27 2.29 -6.55 -5.19
CA LEU A 27 1.81 -5.40 -4.42
C LEU A 27 1.92 -5.63 -2.90
N GLU A 28 1.67 -6.85 -2.43
CA GLU A 28 1.86 -7.25 -1.04
C GLU A 28 3.33 -7.15 -0.62
N GLU A 29 4.27 -7.62 -1.45
CA GLU A 29 5.71 -7.47 -1.20
C GLU A 29 6.12 -5.99 -1.15
N ILE A 30 5.73 -5.18 -2.15
CA ILE A 30 6.05 -3.75 -2.19
C ILE A 30 5.44 -3.00 -1.00
N GLY A 31 4.20 -3.30 -0.62
CA GLY A 31 3.61 -2.66 0.55
C GLY A 31 4.21 -3.14 1.86
N GLY A 32 4.63 -4.41 1.92
CA GLY A 32 5.27 -5.03 3.07
C GLY A 32 6.59 -4.37 3.45
N THR A 33 7.32 -3.79 2.48
CA THR A 33 8.53 -3.02 2.77
C THR A 33 8.22 -1.70 3.48
N ILE A 34 7.03 -1.13 3.28
CA ILE A 34 6.61 0.15 3.86
C ILE A 34 5.86 -0.07 5.18
N GLY A 35 5.12 -1.17 5.31
CA GLY A 35 4.35 -1.47 6.51
C GLY A 35 3.39 -2.63 6.34
N LYS A 36 2.49 -2.82 7.32
CA LYS A 36 1.55 -3.94 7.28
C LYS A 36 0.45 -3.68 6.25
N VAL A 37 0.50 -4.41 5.13
CA VAL A 37 -0.55 -4.39 4.10
C VAL A 37 -1.86 -4.95 4.64
N THR A 38 -2.96 -4.25 4.38
CA THR A 38 -4.34 -4.71 4.63
C THR A 38 -4.95 -5.31 3.37
N LYS A 39 -6.06 -6.04 3.52
CA LYS A 39 -6.85 -6.66 2.45
C LYS A 39 -6.96 -5.75 1.22
N LEU A 40 -6.31 -6.17 0.13
CA LEU A 40 -6.35 -5.48 -1.15
C LEU A 40 -7.79 -5.54 -1.71
N GLY A 41 -8.34 -4.39 -2.10
CA GLY A 41 -9.69 -4.34 -2.68
C GLY A 41 -9.74 -4.97 -4.08
N PHE A 42 -10.87 -5.60 -4.42
CA PHE A 42 -11.12 -6.29 -5.71
C PHE A 42 -10.77 -5.46 -6.96
N ASN A 43 -10.84 -4.12 -6.88
CA ASN A 43 -10.51 -3.24 -7.99
C ASN A 43 -9.03 -3.29 -8.40
N THR A 44 -8.11 -3.63 -7.49
CA THR A 44 -6.69 -3.74 -7.81
C THR A 44 -6.36 -5.05 -8.53
N ASP A 45 -7.11 -6.12 -8.24
CA ASP A 45 -6.91 -7.45 -8.82
C ASP A 45 -7.29 -7.52 -10.31
N SER A 46 -8.17 -6.59 -10.75
CA SER A 46 -8.66 -6.52 -12.13
C SER A 46 -7.66 -5.94 -13.16
N GLY A 47 -6.49 -5.45 -12.72
CA GLY A 47 -5.38 -5.02 -13.59
C GLY A 47 -5.74 -4.03 -14.70
N THR A 48 -6.89 -3.34 -14.61
CA THR A 48 -7.43 -2.57 -15.74
C THR A 48 -6.67 -1.25 -15.84
N ARG A 49 -5.87 -1.12 -16.89
CA ARG A 49 -5.09 0.08 -17.26
C ARG A 49 -5.99 1.32 -17.19
N GLY A 50 -5.67 2.26 -16.31
CA GLY A 50 -6.51 3.43 -15.98
C GLY A 50 -6.99 3.48 -14.52
N LYS A 51 -6.97 2.35 -13.81
CA LYS A 51 -7.20 2.30 -12.35
C LYS A 51 -5.85 2.25 -11.63
N PHE A 52 -5.56 3.26 -10.82
CA PHE A 52 -4.35 3.26 -9.99
C PHE A 52 -4.44 2.13 -8.96
N ALA A 53 -3.38 1.34 -8.81
CA ALA A 53 -3.27 0.45 -7.66
C ALA A 53 -3.25 1.32 -6.40
N ARG A 54 -4.23 1.11 -5.52
CA ARG A 54 -4.27 1.70 -4.19
C ARG A 54 -4.06 0.58 -3.18
N LEU A 55 -3.02 0.72 -2.37
CA LEU A 55 -2.66 -0.26 -1.36
C LEU A 55 -2.89 0.33 0.04
N PRO A 56 -3.81 -0.22 0.84
CA PRO A 56 -3.95 0.20 2.23
C PRO A 56 -2.83 -0.43 3.08
N VAL A 57 -2.03 0.41 3.72
CA VAL A 57 -0.95 0.00 4.63
C VAL A 57 -1.11 0.65 6.00
N TYR A 58 -0.72 -0.06 7.04
CA TYR A 58 -0.50 0.54 8.35
C TYR A 58 0.97 0.97 8.46
N VAL A 59 1.17 2.24 8.77
CA VAL A 59 2.49 2.88 8.93
C VAL A 59 2.62 3.39 10.35
N ASP A 60 3.76 3.14 10.96
CA ASP A 60 4.15 3.71 12.25
C ASP A 60 4.91 5.02 12.02
N LEU A 61 4.27 6.16 12.31
CA LEU A 61 4.83 7.50 12.15
C LEU A 61 5.94 7.82 13.15
N ASP A 62 6.13 6.99 14.17
CA ASP A 62 7.22 7.13 15.13
C ASP A 62 8.52 6.48 14.62
N LYS A 63 8.48 5.82 13.45
CA LYS A 63 9.63 5.19 12.80
C LYS A 63 9.82 5.74 11.38
N PRO A 64 11.05 5.72 10.85
CA PRO A 64 11.28 5.92 9.43
C PRO A 64 10.46 4.92 8.60
N LEU A 65 9.89 5.39 7.49
CA LEU A 65 9.12 4.56 6.54
C LEU A 65 9.96 3.43 5.94
N ILE A 66 11.25 3.70 5.73
CA ILE A 66 12.26 2.79 5.19
C ILE A 66 13.53 3.14 5.96
N SER A 67 14.30 2.12 6.34
CA SER A 67 15.63 2.31 6.96
C SER A 67 16.69 2.62 5.93
#